data_AF-A0A2S9XEF3-F1
#
_entry.id   AF-A0A2S9XEF3-F1
#
_cell.length_a   1.000
_cell.length_b   1.000
_cell.length_c   1.000
_cell.angle_alpha   90.00
_cell.angle_beta   90.00
_cell.angle_gamma   90.00
#
_symmetry.space_group_name_H-M   'P 1'
#
loop_
_entity.id
_entity.type
_entity.pdbx_description
1 polymer ?
#
loop_
_entity_poly.entity_id
_entity_poly.type
_entity_poly.pdbx_seq_one_letter_code
_entity_poly.pdbx_strand_id
1 'polypeptide(L)'
;MSKLHLEWLAALLLSGCAVINPDWVARADTETGEAGEGETAAETAASGTADGDGDPGDGDTGDGDGDPGDGDTGDGDGDTGDTGDGDGDTGDGDGDGDTGDGDGDTGDGDLCSMTPPPLGPCPDDCVSCTATHCLLECGSSECDHESITCPPGWSCDLRCVGKDACKDATVSCPLEHACDLLCEGETACEDLVLKCGDGPCQVDCPGNKCPCRGLVMGCGPQDSGVDCEQPSDCQPAMVTPYPDSGCACGNTCVDD
;
A
#
# COMPACT_ATOMS: atom_id res chain seq x y z
N MET A 1 -23.85 -66.85 -5.77
CA MET A 1 -23.69 -67.31 -4.37
C MET A 1 -22.36 -66.73 -3.92
N SER A 2 -22.21 -65.68 -3.12
CA SER A 2 -22.99 -65.04 -2.04
C SER A 2 -22.48 -63.57 -1.98
N LYS A 3 -23.27 -62.49 -1.95
CA LYS A 3 -24.18 -61.94 -0.92
C LYS A 3 -23.58 -61.79 0.49
N LEU A 4 -23.66 -60.53 0.97
CA LEU A 4 -23.49 -60.01 2.36
C LEU A 4 -22.03 -59.66 2.74
N HIS A 5 -21.66 -58.49 3.24
CA HIS A 5 -22.35 -57.49 4.07
C HIS A 5 -21.96 -56.06 3.66
N LEU A 6 -22.95 -55.31 3.18
CA LEU A 6 -23.05 -53.85 3.29
C LEU A 6 -23.79 -53.57 4.60
N GLU A 7 -23.67 -52.35 5.12
CA GLU A 7 -24.19 -51.82 6.39
C GLU A 7 -23.23 -51.96 7.56
N TRP A 8 -22.72 -50.83 8.07
CA TRP A 8 -22.91 -50.34 9.45
C TRP A 8 -22.32 -48.91 9.56
N LEU A 9 -23.17 -47.99 10.04
CA LEU A 9 -22.86 -46.68 10.65
C LEU A 9 -22.73 -45.44 9.75
N ALA A 10 -23.90 -45.01 9.27
CA ALA A 10 -24.28 -43.61 9.33
C ALA A 10 -24.51 -43.18 10.80
N ALA A 11 -23.74 -42.20 11.27
CA ALA A 11 -24.00 -41.36 12.45
C ALA A 11 -23.28 -40.03 12.14
N LEU A 12 -23.90 -39.04 11.51
CA LEU A 12 -24.93 -38.14 12.06
C LEU A 12 -24.47 -37.52 13.40
N LEU A 13 -23.41 -36.71 13.33
CA LEU A 13 -23.17 -35.63 14.29
C LEU A 13 -23.38 -34.30 13.58
N LEU A 14 -24.58 -33.74 13.78
CA LEU A 14 -24.84 -32.31 13.69
C LEU A 14 -23.90 -31.59 14.67
N SER A 15 -22.78 -31.04 14.18
CA SER A 15 -22.07 -30.00 14.91
C SER A 15 -22.70 -28.67 14.49
N GLY A 16 -23.75 -28.30 15.22
CA GLY A 16 -24.53 -27.11 14.97
C GLY A 16 -23.71 -25.82 15.10
N CYS A 17 -24.06 -24.87 14.24
CA CYS A 17 -23.75 -23.47 14.36
C CYS A 17 -24.33 -22.94 15.68
N ALA A 18 -23.50 -22.73 16.69
CA ALA A 18 -23.85 -21.88 17.82
C ALA A 18 -23.28 -20.49 17.55
N VAL A 19 -24.13 -19.64 16.99
CA VAL A 19 -24.01 -18.18 17.08
C VAL A 19 -24.16 -17.83 18.56
N ILE A 20 -23.08 -17.38 19.19
CA ILE A 20 -23.15 -16.69 20.48
C ILE A 20 -22.67 -15.25 20.23
N ASN A 21 -23.62 -14.38 19.93
CA ASN A 21 -23.51 -12.97 20.29
C ASN A 21 -23.75 -12.87 21.80
N PRO A 22 -22.89 -12.14 22.54
CA PRO A 22 -23.36 -11.42 23.70
C PRO A 22 -23.01 -9.93 23.54
N ASP A 23 -23.98 -9.18 23.03
CA ASP A 23 -24.14 -7.78 23.37
C ASP A 23 -24.69 -7.71 24.82
N TRP A 24 -24.22 -6.75 25.61
CA TRP A 24 -24.68 -6.37 26.96
C TRP A 24 -24.41 -7.30 28.17
N VAL A 25 -23.36 -6.97 28.94
CA VAL A 25 -23.48 -6.83 30.40
C VAL A 25 -22.88 -5.49 30.84
N ALA A 26 -23.76 -4.65 31.36
CA ALA A 26 -23.43 -3.45 32.10
C ALA A 26 -22.80 -3.79 33.47
N ARG A 27 -21.89 -2.92 33.91
CA ARG A 27 -21.50 -2.60 35.30
C ARG A 27 -20.77 -3.67 36.13
N ALA A 28 -19.59 -3.30 36.63
CA ALA A 28 -19.42 -2.89 38.02
C ALA A 28 -18.01 -2.32 38.26
N ASP A 29 -17.97 -1.09 38.77
CA ASP A 29 -16.85 -0.55 39.51
C ASP A 29 -16.41 -1.55 40.59
N THR A 30 -15.12 -1.89 40.65
CA THR A 30 -14.51 -2.47 41.84
C THR A 30 -13.16 -1.82 42.03
N GLU A 31 -13.22 -0.68 42.71
CA GLU A 31 -12.12 -0.20 43.53
C GLU A 31 -11.83 -1.25 44.60
N THR A 32 -10.63 -1.82 44.62
CA THR A 32 -10.05 -2.35 45.85
C THR A 32 -8.56 -2.11 45.76
N GLY A 33 -8.11 -1.07 46.45
CA GLY A 33 -6.73 -0.67 46.51
C GLY A 33 -5.86 -1.66 47.28
N GLU A 34 -4.59 -1.70 46.90
CA GLU A 34 -3.52 -2.00 47.84
C GLU A 34 -2.61 -0.78 47.94
N ALA A 35 -2.61 -0.19 49.13
CA ALA A 35 -1.71 0.86 49.54
C ALA A 35 -0.31 0.27 49.70
N GLY A 36 0.58 0.63 48.79
CA GLY A 36 2.03 0.49 48.97
C GLY A 36 2.61 1.84 49.36
N GLU A 37 2.69 2.11 50.66
CA GLU A 37 3.48 3.22 51.20
C GLU A 37 4.97 2.87 51.07
N GLY A 38 5.69 3.66 50.28
CA GLY A 38 7.15 3.60 50.11
C GLY A 38 7.72 5.00 50.07
N GLU A 39 8.06 5.51 51.25
CA GLU A 39 8.58 6.84 51.49
C GLU A 39 9.96 7.13 50.86
N THR A 40 10.10 8.38 50.41
CA THR A 40 11.30 9.25 50.44
C THR A 40 12.51 8.93 49.54
N ALA A 41 12.73 9.81 48.56
CA ALA A 41 13.90 10.71 48.60
C ALA A 41 13.62 11.97 47.77
N ALA A 42 13.64 13.10 48.46
CA ALA A 42 13.67 14.43 47.86
C ALA A 42 15.00 14.64 47.16
N GLU A 43 15.01 15.18 45.94
CA GLU A 43 16.08 16.08 45.48
C GLU A 43 15.51 17.23 44.64
N THR A 44 15.50 18.38 45.30
CA THR A 44 16.08 19.65 44.84
C THR A 44 15.57 20.27 43.54
N ALA A 45 14.86 21.38 43.74
CA ALA A 45 14.57 22.41 42.77
C ALA A 45 15.81 22.90 42.00
N ALA A 46 15.66 23.03 40.68
CA ALA A 46 16.35 24.04 39.89
C ALA A 46 15.35 24.64 38.90
N SER A 47 14.69 25.72 39.35
CA SER A 47 14.03 26.67 38.46
C SER A 47 15.12 27.42 37.70
N GLY A 48 15.26 27.12 36.41
CA GLY A 48 16.07 27.87 35.46
C GLY A 48 15.16 28.47 34.41
N THR A 49 14.56 29.62 34.70
CA THR A 49 14.08 30.56 33.68
C THR A 49 15.30 31.10 32.95
N ALA A 50 15.52 30.64 31.73
CA ALA A 50 16.45 31.27 30.79
C ALA A 50 15.61 32.06 29.78
N ASP A 51 15.47 33.36 30.04
CA ASP A 51 15.02 34.34 29.07
C ASP A 51 16.13 34.50 28.03
N GLY A 52 15.95 33.85 26.88
CA GLY A 52 16.81 34.00 25.72
C GLY A 52 16.27 35.11 24.83
N ASP A 53 16.74 36.34 25.04
CA ASP A 53 16.59 37.48 24.12
C ASP A 53 17.44 37.25 22.85
N GLY A 54 16.99 36.31 22.01
CA GLY A 54 17.58 36.01 20.71
C GLY A 54 17.17 37.03 19.65
N ASP A 55 17.96 38.09 19.58
CA ASP A 55 18.21 39.04 18.48
C ASP A 55 17.50 38.75 17.12
N PRO A 56 16.66 39.66 16.60
CA PRO A 56 16.17 39.59 15.23
C PRO A 56 17.31 39.94 14.26
N GLY A 57 17.92 38.89 13.70
CA GLY A 57 18.87 39.05 12.60
C GLY A 57 18.16 39.58 11.35
N ASP A 58 18.34 40.88 11.12
CA ASP A 58 18.12 41.56 9.84
C ASP A 58 19.12 41.01 8.80
N GLY A 59 18.78 39.88 8.18
CA GLY A 59 19.60 39.17 7.20
C GLY A 59 19.15 39.41 5.76
N ASP A 60 19.69 40.46 5.17
CA ASP A 60 19.94 40.69 3.74
C ASP A 60 18.89 40.28 2.68
N THR A 61 18.38 41.33 2.06
CA THR A 61 17.83 41.42 0.71
C THR A 61 18.90 40.98 -0.30
N GLY A 62 18.84 39.72 -0.73
CA GLY A 62 19.57 39.24 -1.90
C GLY A 62 18.71 39.39 -3.15
N ASP A 63 18.83 40.54 -3.82
CA ASP A 63 18.35 40.75 -5.19
C ASP A 63 19.17 39.86 -6.14
N GLY A 64 18.68 38.63 -6.33
CA GLY A 64 19.19 37.71 -7.33
C GLY A 64 18.64 38.07 -8.71
N ASP A 65 19.26 39.05 -9.36
CA ASP A 65 19.15 39.34 -10.79
C ASP A 65 19.72 38.16 -11.61
N GLY A 66 18.97 37.05 -11.66
CA GLY A 66 19.27 35.90 -12.50
C GLY A 66 18.55 36.00 -13.84
N ASP A 67 19.31 36.39 -14.85
CA ASP A 67 19.00 36.48 -16.29
C ASP A 67 17.86 35.57 -16.81
N PRO A 68 16.92 36.09 -17.63
CA PRO A 68 16.10 35.27 -18.49
C PRO A 68 16.96 34.72 -19.62
N GLY A 69 17.40 33.46 -19.47
CA GLY A 69 18.03 32.70 -20.54
C GLY A 69 17.10 32.54 -21.74
N ASP A 70 17.31 33.41 -22.70
CA ASP A 70 16.94 33.39 -24.11
C ASP A 70 17.73 32.29 -24.84
N GLY A 71 17.28 31.04 -24.70
CA GLY A 71 17.91 29.87 -25.31
C GLY A 71 17.00 29.16 -26.32
N ASP A 72 17.14 29.58 -27.58
CA ASP A 72 16.99 28.81 -28.82
C ASP A 72 15.60 28.26 -29.24
N THR A 73 15.00 29.04 -30.14
CA THR A 73 14.41 28.58 -31.41
C THR A 73 15.01 27.27 -31.94
N GLY A 74 14.23 26.20 -31.81
CA GLY A 74 14.37 24.96 -32.58
C GLY A 74 13.16 24.78 -33.49
N ASP A 75 13.19 25.47 -34.63
CA ASP A 75 12.30 25.24 -35.77
C ASP A 75 12.62 23.86 -36.37
N GLY A 76 11.93 22.84 -35.89
CA GLY A 76 11.91 21.50 -36.47
C GLY A 76 10.74 21.36 -37.45
N ASP A 77 10.89 21.95 -38.64
CA ASP A 77 10.03 21.71 -39.79
C ASP A 77 10.18 20.26 -40.29
N GLY A 78 9.10 19.48 -40.24
CA GLY A 78 8.95 18.15 -40.87
C GLY A 78 8.02 17.28 -40.01
N ASP A 79 6.74 17.09 -40.32
CA ASP A 79 6.25 16.66 -41.62
C ASP A 79 4.94 17.34 -42.05
N THR A 80 5.00 17.80 -43.29
CA THR A 80 3.87 18.08 -44.15
C THR A 80 3.13 16.79 -44.49
N GLY A 81 1.84 16.73 -44.14
CA GLY A 81 0.83 16.03 -44.92
C GLY A 81 0.32 14.73 -44.30
N ASP A 82 -0.88 14.80 -43.71
CA ASP A 82 -2.02 14.12 -44.36
C ASP A 82 -3.34 14.73 -43.89
N THR A 83 -3.81 15.76 -44.60
CA THR A 83 -5.23 16.12 -44.64
C THR A 83 -5.93 15.14 -45.57
N GLY A 84 -6.25 13.96 -45.05
CA GLY A 84 -7.10 12.98 -45.72
C GLY A 84 -8.55 13.18 -45.33
N ASP A 85 -9.24 14.08 -46.05
CA ASP A 85 -10.70 14.11 -46.12
C ASP A 85 -11.19 12.81 -46.79
N GLY A 86 -11.59 11.84 -45.98
CA GLY A 86 -12.17 10.57 -46.41
C GLY A 86 -13.69 10.55 -46.26
N ASP A 87 -14.38 11.32 -47.10
CA ASP A 87 -15.78 11.04 -47.46
C ASP A 87 -15.81 9.73 -48.25
N GLY A 88 -16.39 8.65 -47.71
CA GLY A 88 -16.41 7.38 -48.44
C GLY A 88 -17.17 6.22 -47.79
N ASP A 89 -18.46 6.18 -48.09
CA ASP A 89 -19.24 4.97 -48.37
C ASP A 89 -19.68 4.03 -47.23
N THR A 90 -20.97 4.13 -46.92
CA THR A 90 -21.89 2.99 -46.76
C THR A 90 -21.57 1.88 -47.76
N GLY A 91 -20.98 0.80 -47.27
CA GLY A 91 -20.79 -0.45 -48.01
C GLY A 91 -21.27 -1.64 -47.19
N ASP A 92 -22.47 -2.12 -47.51
CA ASP A 92 -22.97 -3.44 -47.13
C ASP A 92 -22.06 -4.50 -47.78
N GLY A 93 -21.06 -4.96 -47.04
CA GLY A 93 -20.10 -5.97 -47.49
C GLY A 93 -20.37 -7.32 -46.85
N ASP A 94 -21.29 -8.09 -47.42
CA ASP A 94 -21.36 -9.54 -47.27
C ASP A 94 -20.08 -10.15 -47.88
N GLY A 95 -19.03 -10.23 -47.06
CA GLY A 95 -17.70 -10.71 -47.43
C GLY A 95 -17.46 -12.12 -46.91
N ASP A 96 -18.03 -13.11 -47.60
CA ASP A 96 -17.76 -14.53 -47.45
C ASP A 96 -16.33 -14.84 -47.96
N GLY A 97 -15.32 -14.40 -47.20
CA GLY A 97 -13.91 -14.45 -47.58
C GLY A 97 -13.16 -15.59 -46.91
N ASP A 98 -13.53 -16.84 -47.19
CA ASP A 98 -12.64 -17.99 -47.02
C ASP A 98 -11.44 -17.83 -47.96
N THR A 99 -10.28 -17.33 -47.49
CA THR A 99 -8.98 -17.66 -48.09
C THR A 99 -7.82 -17.24 -47.19
N GLY A 100 -7.24 -18.21 -46.49
CA GLY A 100 -5.95 -18.02 -45.84
C GLY A 100 -5.64 -19.05 -44.79
N ASP A 101 -5.49 -20.32 -45.19
CA ASP A 101 -4.82 -21.38 -44.42
C ASP A 101 -3.32 -21.06 -44.31
N GLY A 102 -3.01 -19.90 -43.71
CA GLY A 102 -1.67 -19.50 -43.37
C GLY A 102 -1.21 -20.34 -42.19
N ASP A 103 -0.82 -21.59 -42.47
CA ASP A 103 0.02 -22.46 -41.62
C ASP A 103 1.42 -21.85 -41.49
N GLY A 104 1.47 -20.55 -41.14
CA GLY A 104 2.66 -19.86 -40.71
C GLY A 104 2.99 -20.39 -39.32
N ASP A 105 3.61 -21.57 -39.30
CA ASP A 105 4.55 -22.00 -38.27
C ASP A 105 5.69 -20.96 -38.22
N THR A 106 5.38 -19.73 -37.76
CA THR A 106 6.37 -18.70 -37.41
C THR A 106 6.96 -19.09 -36.08
N GLY A 107 7.72 -20.17 -36.12
CA GLY A 107 8.66 -20.60 -35.12
C GLY A 107 8.04 -20.87 -33.76
N ASP A 108 8.20 -22.11 -33.31
CA ASP A 108 8.45 -22.43 -31.90
C ASP A 108 9.79 -21.77 -31.45
N GLY A 109 9.96 -20.48 -31.74
CA GLY A 109 11.03 -19.67 -31.24
C GLY A 109 10.76 -19.52 -29.77
N ASP A 110 11.17 -20.55 -29.02
CA ASP A 110 11.34 -20.62 -27.58
C ASP A 110 11.39 -19.20 -27.05
N LEU A 111 10.20 -18.65 -26.72
CA LEU A 111 10.09 -17.36 -26.10
C LEU A 111 10.88 -17.56 -24.83
N CYS A 112 12.03 -16.90 -24.84
CA CYS A 112 13.18 -17.28 -24.05
C CYS A 112 12.68 -17.65 -22.68
N SER A 113 12.98 -18.87 -22.25
CA SER A 113 12.90 -19.24 -20.84
C SER A 113 13.85 -18.28 -20.12
N MET A 114 13.36 -17.06 -19.86
CA MET A 114 13.93 -16.09 -18.96
C MET A 114 13.62 -16.70 -17.61
N THR A 115 14.35 -17.77 -17.31
CA THR A 115 14.58 -18.21 -15.96
C THR A 115 15.03 -16.93 -15.28
N PRO A 116 14.20 -16.37 -14.37
CA PRO A 116 14.53 -15.12 -13.73
C PRO A 116 15.95 -15.24 -13.19
N PRO A 117 16.78 -14.18 -13.29
CA PRO A 117 18.09 -14.20 -12.69
C PRO A 117 17.97 -14.79 -11.28
N PRO A 118 18.84 -15.75 -10.90
CA PRO A 118 18.76 -16.36 -9.59
C PRO A 118 18.78 -15.24 -8.56
N LEU A 119 17.70 -15.17 -7.78
CA LEU A 119 17.50 -14.11 -6.82
C LEU A 119 18.62 -14.17 -5.79
N GLY A 120 19.07 -12.99 -5.36
CA GLY A 120 20.16 -12.86 -4.40
C GLY A 120 19.81 -13.47 -3.03
N PRO A 121 20.74 -13.44 -2.07
CA PRO A 121 20.37 -13.71 -0.68
C PRO A 121 19.25 -12.75 -0.25
N CYS A 122 18.42 -13.21 0.70
CA CYS A 122 17.41 -12.37 1.34
C CYS A 122 18.08 -11.10 1.89
N PRO A 123 17.57 -9.89 1.56
CA PRO A 123 18.11 -8.64 2.10
C PRO A 123 18.09 -8.62 3.63
N ASP A 124 19.09 -7.99 4.24
CA ASP A 124 19.24 -7.96 5.71
C ASP A 124 18.10 -7.23 6.43
N ASP A 125 17.40 -6.33 5.72
CA ASP A 125 16.26 -5.58 6.25
C ASP A 125 15.00 -6.44 6.38
N CYS A 126 14.92 -7.57 5.66
CA CYS A 126 13.77 -8.46 5.68
C CYS A 126 13.81 -9.36 6.93
N VAL A 127 12.67 -9.48 7.61
CA VAL A 127 12.48 -10.47 8.70
C VAL A 127 12.56 -11.88 8.13
N SER A 128 11.96 -12.07 6.95
CA SER A 128 12.06 -13.31 6.18
C SER A 128 11.85 -13.04 4.69
N CYS A 129 12.27 -13.97 3.83
CA CYS A 129 12.00 -13.88 2.40
C CYS A 129 11.43 -15.18 1.85
N THR A 130 10.56 -15.06 0.84
CA THR A 130 10.27 -16.16 -0.08
C THR A 130 11.13 -16.01 -1.34
N ALA A 131 10.83 -16.68 -2.45
CA ALA A 131 11.64 -16.57 -3.65
C ALA A 131 11.79 -15.10 -4.10
N THR A 132 10.70 -14.34 -4.16
CA THR A 132 10.64 -12.96 -4.69
C THR A 132 10.09 -11.92 -3.71
N HIS A 133 9.65 -12.32 -2.51
CA HIS A 133 9.06 -11.41 -1.53
C HIS A 133 9.95 -11.23 -0.31
N CYS A 134 10.11 -9.98 0.11
CA CYS A 134 10.69 -9.55 1.38
C CYS A 134 9.56 -9.26 2.36
N LEU A 135 9.50 -9.99 3.48
CA LEU A 135 8.55 -9.73 4.56
C LEU A 135 9.19 -8.79 5.59
N LEU A 136 8.55 -7.64 5.81
CA LEU A 136 8.83 -6.70 6.89
C LEU A 136 7.67 -6.77 7.90
N GLU A 137 7.97 -6.95 9.18
CA GLU A 137 6.97 -6.95 10.24
C GLU A 137 7.30 -5.86 11.27
N CYS A 138 6.34 -4.98 11.50
CA CYS A 138 6.38 -3.93 12.51
C CYS A 138 5.36 -4.28 13.60
N GLY A 139 5.83 -4.57 14.79
CA GLY A 139 5.00 -4.74 15.98
C GLY A 139 4.44 -3.41 16.51
N SER A 140 3.88 -3.42 17.71
CA SER A 140 3.29 -2.23 18.33
C SER A 140 4.33 -1.12 18.54
N SER A 141 4.18 -0.02 17.80
CA SER A 141 5.08 1.14 17.75
C SER A 141 6.53 0.86 17.35
N GLU A 142 6.83 -0.28 16.72
CA GLU A 142 8.22 -0.61 16.32
C GLU A 142 8.72 0.24 15.15
N CYS A 143 7.83 0.66 14.26
CA CYS A 143 8.14 1.45 13.07
C CYS A 143 7.46 2.83 13.10
N ASP A 144 7.02 3.27 14.27
CA ASP A 144 6.39 4.57 14.49
C ASP A 144 7.36 5.70 14.14
N HIS A 145 6.93 6.64 13.28
CA HIS A 145 7.74 7.76 12.74
C HIS A 145 9.00 7.35 11.94
N GLU A 146 9.14 6.07 11.56
CA GLU A 146 10.31 5.59 10.84
C GLU A 146 10.17 5.79 9.33
N SER A 147 11.32 5.86 8.64
CA SER A 147 11.39 5.81 7.17
C SER A 147 11.77 4.41 6.72
N ILE A 148 10.79 3.66 6.22
CA ILE A 148 10.94 2.28 5.78
C ILE A 148 11.20 2.28 4.27
N THR A 149 12.31 1.66 3.84
CA THR A 149 12.64 1.50 2.42
C THR A 149 12.64 0.03 2.06
N CYS A 150 11.74 -0.36 1.16
CA CYS A 150 11.69 -1.71 0.66
C CYS A 150 12.92 -2.02 -0.21
N PRO A 151 13.53 -3.22 -0.10
CA PRO A 151 14.71 -3.57 -0.87
C PRO A 151 14.48 -3.55 -2.39
N PRO A 152 15.44 -3.04 -3.19
CA PRO A 152 15.32 -3.06 -4.65
C PRO A 152 15.43 -4.49 -5.19
N GLY A 153 14.65 -4.80 -6.24
CA GLY A 153 14.66 -6.11 -6.87
C GLY A 153 13.72 -7.15 -6.25
N TRP A 154 12.93 -6.77 -5.23
CA TRP A 154 12.07 -7.65 -4.46
C TRP A 154 10.66 -7.06 -4.34
N SER A 155 9.64 -7.92 -4.34
CA SER A 155 8.32 -7.53 -3.85
C SER A 155 8.39 -7.31 -2.33
N CYS A 156 7.66 -6.34 -1.81
CA CYS A 156 7.71 -5.95 -0.41
C CYS A 156 6.36 -6.25 0.25
N ASP A 157 6.35 -7.12 1.25
CA ASP A 157 5.18 -7.39 2.08
C ASP A 157 5.43 -6.72 3.44
N LEU A 158 4.79 -5.58 3.71
CA LEU A 158 4.93 -4.84 4.97
C LEU A 158 3.70 -5.09 5.86
N ARG A 159 3.91 -5.60 7.06
CA ARG A 159 2.85 -5.87 8.04
C ARG A 159 3.00 -4.98 9.26
N CYS A 160 2.03 -4.11 9.46
CA CYS A 160 1.93 -3.23 10.62
C CYS A 160 0.94 -3.84 11.61
N VAL A 161 1.45 -4.61 12.58
CA VAL A 161 0.64 -5.41 13.50
C VAL A 161 0.67 -4.81 14.91
N GLY A 162 -0.51 -4.43 15.38
CA GLY A 162 -0.72 -3.86 16.70
C GLY A 162 -1.03 -2.37 16.64
N LYS A 163 -1.14 -1.78 17.84
CA LYS A 163 -1.49 -0.38 17.96
C LYS A 163 -0.31 0.51 17.54
N ASP A 164 -0.60 1.51 16.71
CA ASP A 164 0.36 2.52 16.26
C ASP A 164 1.63 1.91 15.63
N ALA A 165 1.54 0.73 15.01
CA ALA A 165 2.69 -0.06 14.55
C ALA A 165 3.60 0.67 13.55
N CYS A 166 2.99 1.35 12.59
CA CYS A 166 3.61 2.14 11.53
C CYS A 166 2.99 3.54 11.48
N LYS A 167 2.54 4.04 12.62
CA LYS A 167 1.96 5.37 12.72
C LYS A 167 2.98 6.43 12.28
N ASP A 168 2.53 7.44 11.54
CA ASP A 168 3.38 8.54 11.04
C ASP A 168 4.61 8.08 10.22
N ALA A 169 4.65 6.81 9.79
CA ALA A 169 5.78 6.25 9.05
C ALA A 169 5.75 6.69 7.60
N THR A 170 6.92 6.71 6.95
CA THR A 170 7.04 6.88 5.51
C THR A 170 7.59 5.61 4.88
N VAL A 171 6.82 4.99 3.98
CA VAL A 171 7.19 3.77 3.28
C VAL A 171 7.52 4.09 1.82
N SER A 172 8.70 3.69 1.37
CA SER A 172 9.12 3.82 -0.04
C SER A 172 9.21 2.44 -0.67
N CYS A 173 8.25 2.15 -1.55
CA CYS A 173 8.16 0.89 -2.30
C CYS A 173 9.20 0.85 -3.44
N PRO A 174 9.58 -0.35 -3.89
CA PRO A 174 10.55 -0.52 -4.97
C PRO A 174 9.96 -0.07 -6.32
N LEU A 175 10.82 0.36 -7.24
CA LEU A 175 10.41 0.86 -8.56
C LEU A 175 9.67 -0.20 -9.39
N GLU A 176 10.18 -1.43 -9.55
CA GLU A 176 9.62 -2.37 -10.54
C GLU A 176 8.88 -3.57 -9.91
N HIS A 177 8.58 -3.52 -8.61
CA HIS A 177 8.05 -4.68 -7.89
C HIS A 177 6.82 -4.33 -7.05
N ALA A 178 6.01 -5.36 -6.77
CA ALA A 178 4.79 -5.21 -5.99
C ALA A 178 5.09 -4.79 -4.54
N CYS A 179 4.18 -4.01 -3.96
CA CYS A 179 4.27 -3.55 -2.58
C CYS A 179 2.92 -3.76 -1.89
N ASP A 180 2.85 -4.73 -0.98
CA ASP A 180 1.66 -5.10 -0.24
C ASP A 180 1.79 -4.60 1.20
N LEU A 181 0.90 -3.70 1.63
CA LEU A 181 0.84 -3.14 2.97
C LEU A 181 -0.40 -3.67 3.70
N LEU A 182 -0.20 -4.35 4.83
CA LEU A 182 -1.26 -4.85 5.69
C LEU A 182 -1.25 -4.10 7.03
N CYS A 183 -2.36 -3.42 7.34
CA CYS A 183 -2.53 -2.61 8.55
C CYS A 183 -3.47 -3.29 9.54
N GLU A 184 -2.92 -4.07 10.49
CA GLU A 184 -3.68 -4.83 11.48
C GLU A 184 -3.58 -4.23 12.88
N GLY A 185 -4.54 -3.39 13.26
CA GLY A 185 -4.60 -2.86 14.62
C GLY A 185 -5.43 -1.59 14.74
N GLU A 186 -5.61 -1.12 15.97
CA GLU A 186 -6.12 0.23 16.19
C GLU A 186 -5.04 1.22 15.74
N THR A 187 -5.36 2.08 14.78
CA THR A 187 -4.45 3.14 14.27
C THR A 187 -3.09 2.62 13.79
N ALA A 188 -3.02 1.37 13.32
CA ALA A 188 -1.77 0.70 12.93
C ALA A 188 -0.96 1.48 11.88
N CYS A 189 -1.64 2.13 10.95
CA CYS A 189 -1.08 2.94 9.86
C CYS A 189 -1.69 4.35 9.85
N GLU A 190 -2.03 4.88 11.04
CA GLU A 190 -2.52 6.26 11.14
C GLU A 190 -1.48 7.24 10.59
N ASP A 191 -1.93 8.13 9.69
CA ASP A 191 -1.10 9.16 9.05
C ASP A 191 0.16 8.64 8.32
N LEU A 192 0.18 7.34 7.96
CA LEU A 192 1.26 6.73 7.19
C LEU A 192 1.30 7.30 5.75
N VAL A 193 2.51 7.56 5.24
CA VAL A 193 2.74 7.97 3.85
C VAL A 193 3.36 6.82 3.06
N LEU A 194 2.60 6.24 2.14
CA LEU A 194 3.05 5.19 1.22
C LEU A 194 3.40 5.80 -0.14
N LYS A 195 4.65 5.60 -0.58
CA LYS A 195 5.13 6.05 -1.89
C LYS A 195 5.34 4.83 -2.78
N CYS A 196 4.42 4.62 -3.70
CA CYS A 196 4.52 3.56 -4.69
C CYS A 196 5.57 3.88 -5.74
N GLY A 197 6.29 2.84 -6.18
CA GLY A 197 7.14 2.90 -7.36
C GLY A 197 6.33 2.68 -8.64
N ASP A 198 6.96 2.19 -9.69
CA ASP A 198 6.31 1.76 -10.93
C ASP A 198 5.65 0.36 -10.82
N GLY A 199 5.78 -0.35 -9.70
CA GLY A 199 5.09 -1.61 -9.45
C GLY A 199 3.66 -1.41 -8.90
N PRO A 200 2.83 -2.46 -8.91
CA PRO A 200 1.50 -2.38 -8.28
C PRO A 200 1.64 -2.26 -6.76
N CYS A 201 0.82 -1.40 -6.16
CA CYS A 201 0.70 -1.27 -4.71
C CYS A 201 -0.67 -1.72 -4.24
N GLN A 202 -0.73 -2.50 -3.16
CA GLN A 202 -1.97 -2.84 -2.48
C GLN A 202 -1.87 -2.44 -1.02
N VAL A 203 -2.89 -1.75 -0.52
CA VAL A 203 -3.05 -1.44 0.90
C VAL A 203 -4.33 -2.11 1.41
N ASP A 204 -4.17 -3.01 2.37
CA ASP A 204 -5.27 -3.70 3.03
C ASP A 204 -5.39 -3.23 4.48
N CYS A 205 -6.57 -2.72 4.82
CA CYS A 205 -6.88 -2.12 6.10
C CYS A 205 -8.04 -2.88 6.76
N PRO A 206 -7.82 -4.14 7.20
CA PRO A 206 -8.89 -4.97 7.72
C PRO A 206 -9.37 -4.50 9.10
N GLY A 207 -10.66 -4.75 9.35
CA GLY A 207 -11.24 -4.68 10.69
C GLY A 207 -12.02 -3.41 11.00
N ASN A 208 -12.81 -3.48 12.08
CA ASN A 208 -13.82 -2.49 12.45
C ASN A 208 -13.28 -1.26 13.22
N LYS A 209 -11.99 -0.97 13.09
CA LYS A 209 -11.33 0.19 13.70
C LYS A 209 -10.97 1.19 12.60
N CYS A 210 -10.10 2.15 12.90
CA CYS A 210 -9.54 3.06 11.89
C CYS A 210 -8.05 2.75 11.67
N PRO A 211 -7.66 1.57 11.14
CA PRO A 211 -6.26 1.20 10.96
C PRO A 211 -5.52 2.15 10.00
N CYS A 212 -6.21 2.71 9.01
CA CYS A 212 -5.63 3.54 7.94
C CYS A 212 -6.17 4.97 7.97
N ARG A 213 -6.46 5.47 9.17
CA ARG A 213 -6.94 6.83 9.37
C ARG A 213 -5.89 7.82 8.85
N GLY A 214 -6.26 8.65 7.89
CA GLY A 214 -5.34 9.67 7.38
C GLY A 214 -4.15 9.12 6.59
N LEU A 215 -4.14 7.83 6.25
CA LEU A 215 -3.13 7.23 5.38
C LEU A 215 -3.11 7.97 4.04
N VAL A 216 -1.93 8.28 3.52
CA VAL A 216 -1.72 8.91 2.22
C VAL A 216 -0.95 7.94 1.31
N MET A 217 -1.55 7.56 0.19
CA MET A 217 -0.90 6.73 -0.82
C MET A 217 -0.63 7.54 -2.09
N GLY A 218 0.63 7.71 -2.45
CA GLY A 218 1.03 8.22 -3.76
C GLY A 218 1.17 7.06 -4.74
N CYS A 219 0.28 6.98 -5.73
CA CYS A 219 0.27 5.88 -6.69
C CYS A 219 1.40 5.99 -7.72
N GLY A 220 1.76 4.85 -8.29
CA GLY A 220 2.62 4.75 -9.47
C GLY A 220 1.85 4.61 -10.77
N PRO A 221 2.55 4.43 -11.90
CA PRO A 221 1.96 4.17 -13.22
C PRO A 221 1.17 2.86 -13.33
N GLN A 222 1.39 1.87 -12.45
CA GLN A 222 0.64 0.62 -12.45
C GLN A 222 -0.58 0.68 -11.53
N ASP A 223 -1.55 -0.18 -11.81
CA ASP A 223 -2.78 -0.29 -11.02
C ASP A 223 -2.44 -0.54 -9.55
N SER A 224 -2.94 0.34 -8.70
CA SER A 224 -2.74 0.30 -7.25
C SER A 224 -4.08 0.44 -6.54
N GLY A 225 -4.22 -0.15 -5.37
CA GLY A 225 -5.50 -0.24 -4.66
C GLY A 225 -5.37 0.03 -3.18
N VAL A 226 -6.39 0.68 -2.61
CA VAL A 226 -6.60 0.74 -1.16
C VAL A 226 -7.93 0.08 -0.84
N ASP A 227 -7.90 -1.03 -0.12
CA ASP A 227 -9.10 -1.68 0.42
C ASP A 227 -9.23 -1.39 1.92
N CYS A 228 -10.22 -0.55 2.25
CA CYS A 228 -10.51 -0.14 3.61
C CYS A 228 -11.85 -0.70 4.08
N GLU A 229 -11.81 -1.64 5.03
CA GLU A 229 -12.99 -2.18 5.69
C GLU A 229 -13.32 -1.41 6.99
N GLN A 230 -13.24 -0.08 6.97
CA GLN A 230 -13.38 0.74 8.18
C GLN A 230 -14.79 1.32 8.38
N PRO A 231 -15.20 1.59 9.64
CA PRO A 231 -16.41 2.35 9.94
C PRO A 231 -16.46 3.74 9.29
N SER A 232 -17.67 4.23 9.03
CA SER A 232 -17.92 5.54 8.40
C SER A 232 -17.48 6.76 9.22
N ASP A 233 -17.17 6.58 10.52
CA ASP A 233 -16.64 7.63 11.39
C ASP A 233 -15.11 7.74 11.37
N CYS A 234 -14.42 6.83 10.67
CA CYS A 234 -13.00 6.95 10.41
C CYS A 234 -12.72 8.00 9.33
N GLN A 235 -11.60 8.72 9.45
CA GLN A 235 -11.15 9.56 8.35
C GLN A 235 -10.67 8.64 7.21
N PRO A 236 -11.10 8.89 5.97
CA PRO A 236 -10.74 8.06 4.84
C PRO A 236 -9.23 8.10 4.58
N ALA A 237 -8.71 7.03 4.01
CA ALA A 237 -7.39 7.09 3.37
C ALA A 237 -7.46 8.01 2.14
N MET A 238 -6.39 8.73 1.87
CA MET A 238 -6.23 9.62 0.72
C MET A 238 -5.34 8.95 -0.33
N VAL A 239 -5.80 8.96 -1.57
CA VAL A 239 -5.07 8.42 -2.71
C VAL A 239 -4.74 9.56 -3.66
N THR A 240 -3.45 9.72 -3.97
CA THR A 240 -2.98 10.67 -4.97
C THR A 240 -2.70 9.90 -6.26
N PRO A 241 -3.61 9.94 -7.25
CA PRO A 241 -3.48 9.15 -8.47
C PRO A 241 -2.31 9.62 -9.33
N TYR A 242 -1.63 8.68 -9.97
CA TYR A 242 -0.67 8.97 -11.03
C TYR A 242 -1.43 9.15 -12.36
N PRO A 243 -1.02 10.08 -13.25
CA PRO A 243 -1.65 10.24 -14.56
C PRO A 243 -1.74 8.90 -15.30
N ASP A 244 -2.92 8.56 -15.79
CA ASP A 244 -3.20 7.33 -16.53
C ASP A 244 -3.06 6.00 -15.74
N SER A 245 -2.86 6.06 -14.42
CA SER A 245 -2.89 4.86 -13.57
C SER A 245 -4.33 4.42 -13.28
N GLY A 246 -4.58 3.11 -13.19
CA GLY A 246 -5.84 2.56 -12.67
C GLY A 246 -5.90 2.59 -11.14
N CYS A 247 -5.25 3.56 -10.50
CA CYS A 247 -5.24 3.67 -9.06
C CYS A 247 -6.68 3.82 -8.55
N ALA A 248 -7.13 2.86 -7.77
CA ALA A 248 -8.53 2.72 -7.42
C ALA A 248 -8.70 2.77 -5.90
N CYS A 249 -9.64 3.61 -5.50
CA CYS A 249 -10.13 3.63 -4.15
C CYS A 249 -11.21 2.55 -3.96
N GLY A 250 -11.01 1.65 -2.99
CA GLY A 250 -12.01 0.71 -2.54
C GLY A 250 -13.12 1.38 -1.72
N ASN A 251 -13.71 0.64 -0.80
CA ASN A 251 -14.71 1.24 0.09
C ASN A 251 -14.02 2.22 1.06
N THR A 252 -14.62 3.40 1.30
CA THR A 252 -14.23 4.36 2.36
C THR A 252 -12.89 5.09 2.21
N CYS A 253 -12.26 5.11 1.03
CA CYS A 253 -11.16 6.04 0.75
C CYS A 253 -11.60 7.15 -0.22
N VAL A 254 -10.78 8.20 -0.32
CA VAL A 254 -11.04 9.38 -1.16
C VAL A 254 -9.86 9.65 -2.08
N ASP A 255 -10.17 10.02 -3.33
CA ASP A 255 -9.18 10.54 -4.26
C ASP A 255 -8.93 12.03 -3.93
N ASP A 256 -7.66 12.44 -3.85
CA ASP A 256 -7.25 13.84 -3.63
C ASP A 256 -7.48 14.74 -4.87
#